data_AF-A0A971TLK2-F1
#
_entry.id   AF-A0A971TLK2-F1
#
_cell.length_a   1.000
_cell.length_b   1.000
_cell.length_c   1.000
_cell.angle_alpha   90.00
_cell.angle_beta   90.00
_cell.angle_gamma   90.00
#
_symmetry.space_group_name_H-M   'P 1'
#
loop_
_entity.id
_entity.type
_entity.pdbx_description
1 polymer ?
#
loop_
_entity_poly.entity_id
_entity_poly.type
_entity_poly.pdbx_seq_one_letter_code
_entity_poly.pdbx_strand_id
1 'polypeptide(L)'
;MDLMAEGTYDAVTKSAVLYESKGNALMCVFDIEVAGRIMKGWITLVQKDGTLSERGIRNVQEVMGWTGWDWAAFEGNPSDFGGRACSVVIGTEPDQQGNPESKIKYINAPGSGIQKADARAMAAKYGAKFRAVLGGGTPTARPTPAQRPMQAPTAATSSTMPDCWAALCDAMQGKPQVVIEAAWFRLIDKVGGGKPPEAMSGAEWGAAKALIASVPKSAAAAPKPTTTPAPEPEPEPTPEPGQDEEPLPF
;
A
#
# COMPACT_ATOMS: atom_id res chain seq x y z
N MET A 1 -15.60 -12.46 25.81
CA MET A 1 -15.48 -11.14 25.15
C MET A 1 -16.58 -11.07 24.11
N ASP A 2 -17.34 -9.98 24.05
CA ASP A 2 -18.41 -9.87 23.05
C ASP A 2 -17.83 -9.76 21.64
N LEU A 3 -18.39 -10.52 20.70
CA LEU A 3 -18.04 -10.45 19.29
C LEU A 3 -18.32 -9.06 18.74
N MET A 4 -17.38 -8.53 17.96
CA MET A 4 -17.64 -7.38 17.12
C MET A 4 -18.52 -7.79 15.94
N ALA A 5 -19.46 -6.93 15.56
CA ALA A 5 -20.25 -7.14 14.36
C ALA A 5 -19.31 -7.25 13.15
N GLU A 6 -19.63 -8.13 12.21
CA GLU A 6 -18.85 -8.22 10.98
C GLU A 6 -19.03 -6.95 10.16
N GLY A 7 -17.94 -6.46 9.57
CA GLY A 7 -17.99 -5.22 8.79
C GLY A 7 -16.66 -4.54 8.66
N THR A 8 -16.70 -3.35 8.05
CA THR A 8 -15.53 -2.50 7.87
C THR A 8 -15.53 -1.41 8.93
N TYR A 9 -14.38 -1.19 9.56
CA TYR A 9 -14.19 -0.23 10.64
C TYR A 9 -13.01 0.68 10.32
N ASP A 10 -13.14 1.94 10.72
CA ASP A 10 -11.99 2.84 10.84
C ASP A 10 -11.15 2.42 12.05
N ALA A 11 -9.84 2.50 11.90
CA ALA A 11 -8.91 1.98 12.89
C ALA A 11 -7.56 2.70 12.85
N VAL A 12 -6.74 2.47 13.88
CA VAL A 12 -5.42 3.09 14.02
C VAL A 12 -4.37 2.04 14.31
N THR A 13 -3.26 2.06 13.58
CA THR A 13 -2.13 1.15 13.82
C THR A 13 -1.49 1.43 15.18
N LYS A 14 -1.00 0.40 15.87
CA LYS A 14 -0.31 0.55 17.16
C LYS A 14 1.12 0.03 17.12
N SER A 15 1.32 -1.15 16.54
CA SER A 15 2.64 -1.75 16.45
C SER A 15 2.73 -2.68 15.26
N ALA A 16 3.95 -2.97 14.81
CA ALA A 16 4.22 -4.05 13.88
C ALA A 16 5.55 -4.74 14.23
N VAL A 17 5.57 -6.06 14.08
CA VAL A 17 6.76 -6.90 14.27
C VAL A 17 6.82 -7.96 13.18
N LEU A 18 8.04 -8.40 12.84
CA LEU A 18 8.23 -9.53 11.95
C LEU A 18 8.40 -10.82 12.75
N TYR A 19 7.86 -11.91 12.20
CA TYR A 19 8.00 -13.24 12.74
C TYR A 19 8.12 -14.25 11.61
N GLU A 20 9.00 -15.23 11.78
CA GLU A 20 9.06 -16.40 10.92
C GLU A 20 8.23 -17.54 11.54
N SER A 21 7.25 -18.03 10.79
CA SER A 21 6.49 -19.20 11.19
C SER A 21 7.34 -20.47 11.21
N LYS A 22 6.90 -21.50 11.94
CA LYS A 22 7.51 -22.84 11.95
C LYS A 22 7.66 -23.49 10.55
N GLY A 23 6.99 -22.95 9.53
CA GLY A 23 7.09 -23.39 8.15
C GLY A 23 7.81 -22.40 7.23
N ASN A 24 8.67 -21.53 7.78
CA ASN A 24 9.49 -20.55 7.06
C ASN A 24 8.72 -19.48 6.26
N ALA A 25 7.43 -19.28 6.53
CA ALA A 25 6.74 -18.08 6.05
C ALA A 25 7.11 -16.88 6.92
N LEU A 26 7.49 -15.77 6.29
CA LEU A 26 7.70 -14.47 6.94
C LEU A 26 6.37 -13.74 7.07
N MET A 27 6.02 -13.37 8.29
CA MET A 27 4.78 -12.68 8.62
C MET A 27 5.07 -11.34 9.29
N CYS A 28 4.32 -10.31 8.89
CA CYS A 28 4.17 -9.08 9.65
C CYS A 28 2.96 -9.24 10.57
N VAL A 29 3.21 -9.26 11.86
CA VAL A 29 2.18 -9.25 12.91
C VAL A 29 1.99 -7.81 13.35
N PHE A 30 0.76 -7.35 13.48
CA PHE A 30 0.47 -5.99 13.88
C PHE A 30 -0.65 -5.94 14.90
N ASP A 31 -0.58 -4.92 15.75
CA ASP A 31 -1.66 -4.56 16.65
C ASP A 31 -2.36 -3.31 16.10
N ILE A 32 -3.69 -3.34 16.07
CA ILE A 32 -4.53 -2.24 15.60
C ILE A 32 -5.60 -1.95 16.64
N GLU A 33 -5.81 -0.67 16.92
CA GLU A 33 -6.94 -0.23 17.72
C GLU A 33 -8.18 -0.05 16.83
N VAL A 34 -9.24 -0.80 17.15
CA VAL A 34 -10.54 -0.77 16.47
C VAL A 34 -11.62 -0.63 17.52
N ALA A 35 -12.44 0.43 17.44
CA ALA A 35 -13.53 0.68 18.40
C ALA A 35 -13.11 0.54 19.88
N GLY A 36 -11.93 1.07 20.24
CA GLY A 36 -11.37 1.03 21.60
C GLY A 36 -10.79 -0.33 22.03
N ARG A 37 -10.64 -1.29 21.10
CA ARG A 37 -10.05 -2.62 21.36
C ARG A 37 -8.77 -2.78 20.57
N ILE A 38 -7.73 -3.32 21.20
CA ILE A 38 -6.51 -3.73 20.51
C ILE A 38 -6.73 -5.13 19.94
N MET A 39 -6.66 -5.24 18.62
CA MET A 39 -6.79 -6.50 17.89
C MET A 39 -5.50 -6.81 17.16
N LYS A 40 -5.08 -8.08 17.21
CA LYS A 40 -3.92 -8.57 16.48
C LYS A 40 -4.33 -9.02 15.08
N GLY A 41 -3.52 -8.67 14.09
CA GLY A 41 -3.67 -9.11 12.71
C GLY A 41 -2.34 -9.57 12.12
N TRP A 42 -2.45 -10.24 10.97
CA TRP A 42 -1.31 -10.85 10.31
C TRP A 42 -1.34 -10.57 8.80
N ILE A 43 -0.18 -10.20 8.25
CA ILE A 43 0.07 -10.17 6.81
C ILE A 43 1.21 -11.14 6.52
N THR A 44 1.04 -12.01 5.53
CA THR A 44 2.15 -12.81 5.00
C THR A 44 2.94 -11.95 4.02
N LEU A 45 4.25 -11.82 4.24
CA LEU A 45 5.21 -11.16 3.36
C LEU A 45 5.93 -12.15 2.45
N VAL A 46 6.31 -13.29 3.00
CA VAL A 46 6.91 -14.41 2.26
C VAL A 46 6.15 -15.68 2.62
N GLN A 47 5.70 -16.41 1.61
CA GLN A 47 5.03 -17.68 1.78
C GLN A 47 6.00 -18.78 2.21
N LYS A 48 5.47 -19.93 2.64
CA LYS A 48 6.29 -21.07 3.11
C LYS A 48 7.22 -21.65 2.02
N ASP A 49 6.85 -21.46 0.76
CA ASP A 49 7.62 -21.87 -0.40
C ASP A 49 8.67 -20.82 -0.84
N GLY A 50 8.81 -19.72 -0.10
CA GLY A 50 9.69 -18.60 -0.43
C GLY A 50 9.08 -17.57 -1.37
N THR A 51 7.85 -17.75 -1.85
CA THR A 51 7.20 -16.81 -2.76
C THR A 51 6.86 -15.49 -2.04
N LEU A 52 7.27 -14.36 -2.62
CA LEU A 52 6.92 -13.04 -2.10
C LEU A 52 5.42 -12.75 -2.29
N SER A 53 4.79 -12.23 -1.25
CA SER A 53 3.43 -11.73 -1.28
C SER A 53 3.43 -10.25 -1.66
N GLU A 54 3.38 -9.94 -2.97
CA GLU A 54 3.34 -8.56 -3.46
C GLU A 54 2.23 -7.73 -2.81
N ARG A 55 1.06 -8.35 -2.62
CA ARG A 55 -0.08 -7.72 -1.93
C ARG A 55 0.24 -7.47 -0.46
N GLY A 56 0.83 -8.44 0.23
CA GLY A 56 1.21 -8.28 1.64
C GLY A 56 2.22 -7.15 1.83
N ILE A 57 3.26 -7.14 1.00
CA ILE A 57 4.27 -6.07 0.99
C ILE A 57 3.61 -4.71 0.77
N ARG A 58 2.76 -4.58 -0.27
CA ARG A 58 2.04 -3.34 -0.55
C ARG A 58 1.17 -2.88 0.62
N ASN A 59 0.45 -3.79 1.27
CA ASN A 59 -0.38 -3.46 2.42
C ASN A 59 0.46 -2.91 3.59
N VAL A 60 1.62 -3.50 3.88
CA VAL A 60 2.51 -2.98 4.92
C VAL A 60 3.05 -1.60 4.52
N GLN A 61 3.37 -1.39 3.25
CA GLN A 61 3.82 -0.08 2.77
C GLN A 61 2.73 1.00 2.91
N GLU A 62 1.52 0.72 2.41
CA GLU A 62 0.41 1.68 2.36
C GLU A 62 -0.18 1.97 3.75
N VAL A 63 -0.23 0.96 4.63
CA VAL A 63 -0.88 1.10 5.94
C VAL A 63 0.11 1.42 7.05
N MET A 64 1.27 0.78 7.05
CA MET A 64 2.28 0.95 8.11
C MET A 64 3.37 1.96 7.73
N GLY A 65 3.37 2.46 6.49
CA GLY A 65 4.37 3.43 6.00
C GLY A 65 5.77 2.83 5.83
N TRP A 66 5.88 1.50 5.79
CA TRP A 66 7.16 0.83 5.53
C TRP A 66 7.59 1.08 4.08
N THR A 67 8.89 1.22 3.83
CA THR A 67 9.40 1.57 2.49
C THR A 67 9.86 0.37 1.67
N GLY A 68 9.86 -0.84 2.26
CA GLY A 68 10.16 -2.09 1.55
C GLY A 68 11.65 -2.47 1.46
N TRP A 69 12.57 -1.60 1.89
CA TRP A 69 14.01 -1.84 1.81
C TRP A 69 14.73 -1.71 3.15
N ASP A 70 14.14 -1.01 4.12
CA ASP A 70 14.67 -0.86 5.46
C ASP A 70 14.09 -1.93 6.38
N TRP A 71 14.78 -3.06 6.48
CA TRP A 71 14.42 -4.12 7.43
C TRP A 71 14.81 -3.76 8.87
N ALA A 72 15.80 -2.88 9.06
CA ALA A 72 16.23 -2.42 10.37
C ALA A 72 15.15 -1.59 11.07
N ALA A 73 14.21 -1.01 10.32
CA ALA A 73 12.98 -0.42 10.88
C ALA A 73 12.20 -1.39 11.79
N PHE A 74 12.29 -2.71 11.56
CA PHE A 74 11.66 -3.72 12.43
C PHE A 74 12.54 -4.17 13.60
N GLU A 75 13.82 -3.77 13.64
CA GLU A 75 14.70 -3.96 14.81
C GLU A 75 14.53 -2.84 15.85
N GLY A 76 13.93 -1.72 15.44
CA GLY A 76 13.57 -0.60 16.32
C GLY A 76 12.37 -0.85 17.22
N ASN A 77 11.78 0.22 17.77
CA ASN A 77 10.62 0.09 18.63
C ASN A 77 9.37 -0.28 17.79
N PRO A 78 8.66 -1.39 18.09
CA PRO A 78 7.50 -1.80 17.31
C PRO A 78 6.41 -0.73 17.16
N SER A 79 6.32 0.18 18.14
CA SER A 79 5.37 1.31 18.15
C SER A 79 5.62 2.38 17.09
N ASP A 80 6.80 2.39 16.45
CA ASP A 80 7.13 3.34 15.38
C ASP A 80 6.24 3.15 14.13
N PHE A 81 5.62 1.96 14.01
CA PHE A 81 4.59 1.63 13.03
C PHE A 81 3.18 2.11 13.45
N GLY A 82 3.01 2.65 14.65
CA GLY A 82 1.75 3.13 15.20
C GLY A 82 1.29 4.50 14.70
N GLY A 83 0.07 4.88 15.06
CA GLY A 83 -0.51 6.21 14.85
C GLY A 83 -1.07 6.48 13.45
N ARG A 84 -1.08 5.48 12.55
CA ARG A 84 -1.55 5.64 11.17
C ARG A 84 -3.01 5.22 11.07
N ALA A 85 -3.83 6.07 10.46
CA ALA A 85 -5.22 5.72 10.16
C ALA A 85 -5.25 4.58 9.13
N CYS A 86 -6.19 3.66 9.29
CA CYS A 86 -6.41 2.55 8.38
C CYS A 86 -7.87 2.10 8.41
N SER A 87 -8.22 1.20 7.48
CA SER A 87 -9.52 0.55 7.46
C SER A 87 -9.33 -0.96 7.62
N VAL A 88 -10.07 -1.57 8.54
CA VAL A 88 -10.02 -3.02 8.78
C VAL A 88 -11.36 -3.66 8.49
N VAL A 89 -11.32 -4.85 7.91
CA VAL A 89 -12.50 -5.70 7.76
C VAL A 89 -12.47 -6.74 8.88
N ILE A 90 -13.45 -6.69 9.76
CA ILE A 90 -13.65 -7.66 10.82
C ILE A 90 -14.63 -8.72 10.35
N GLY A 91 -14.29 -9.97 10.62
CA GLY A 91 -15.23 -11.08 10.49
C GLY A 91 -15.10 -12.05 11.66
N THR A 92 -16.05 -12.97 11.76
CA THR A 92 -16.05 -14.01 12.79
C THR A 92 -15.41 -15.27 12.22
N GLU A 93 -14.45 -15.82 12.95
CA GLU A 93 -13.82 -17.10 12.65
C GLU A 93 -13.58 -17.87 13.95
N PRO A 94 -13.58 -19.21 13.93
CA PRO A 94 -13.26 -19.97 15.14
C PRO A 94 -11.82 -19.72 15.63
N ASP A 95 -11.65 -19.68 16.94
CA ASP A 95 -10.35 -19.76 17.63
C ASP A 95 -9.76 -21.18 17.52
N GLN A 96 -8.63 -21.43 18.18
CA GLN A 96 -8.00 -22.76 18.17
C GLN A 96 -8.81 -23.83 18.90
N GLN A 97 -9.76 -23.43 19.74
CA GLN A 97 -10.65 -24.29 20.52
C GLN A 97 -12.02 -24.46 19.85
N GLY A 98 -12.26 -23.79 18.72
CA GLY A 98 -13.53 -23.83 17.98
C GLY A 98 -14.57 -22.78 18.41
N ASN A 99 -14.26 -21.91 19.36
CA ASN A 99 -15.17 -20.84 19.77
C ASN A 99 -15.13 -19.68 18.78
N PRO A 100 -16.26 -19.00 18.51
CA PRO A 100 -16.24 -17.84 17.61
C PRO A 100 -15.39 -16.71 18.18
N GLU A 101 -14.55 -16.11 17.33
CA GLU A 101 -13.67 -15.00 17.65
C GLU A 101 -13.74 -13.94 16.53
N SER A 102 -13.73 -12.66 16.90
CA SER A 102 -13.59 -11.57 15.93
C SER A 102 -12.15 -11.48 15.45
N LYS A 103 -11.92 -11.55 14.14
CA LYS A 103 -10.59 -11.47 13.52
C LYS A 103 -10.54 -10.39 12.46
N ILE A 104 -9.36 -9.78 12.33
CA ILE A 104 -9.04 -8.91 11.20
C ILE A 104 -8.83 -9.79 9.96
N LYS A 105 -9.75 -9.71 9.00
CA LYS A 105 -9.66 -10.42 7.71
C LYS A 105 -8.82 -9.65 6.70
N TYR A 106 -9.01 -8.33 6.68
CA TYR A 106 -8.27 -7.45 5.78
C TYR A 106 -7.89 -6.16 6.51
N ILE A 107 -6.73 -5.64 6.14
CA ILE A 107 -6.26 -4.31 6.48
C ILE A 107 -6.03 -3.57 5.18
N ASN A 108 -6.47 -2.32 5.14
CA ASN A 108 -6.55 -1.47 3.97
C ASN A 108 -6.12 -0.06 4.36
N ALA A 109 -5.66 0.73 3.38
CA ALA A 109 -5.50 2.16 3.59
C ALA A 109 -6.85 2.81 3.93
N PRO A 110 -6.86 4.00 4.57
CA PRO A 110 -8.09 4.73 4.84
C PRO A 110 -8.96 4.86 3.59
N GLY A 111 -10.24 4.51 3.70
CA GLY A 111 -11.20 4.58 2.59
C GLY A 111 -11.01 3.53 1.49
N SER A 112 -9.99 2.66 1.55
CA SER A 112 -9.72 1.65 0.50
C SER A 112 -10.39 0.29 0.78
N GLY A 113 -11.67 0.31 1.17
CA GLY A 113 -12.44 -0.91 1.41
C GLY A 113 -12.56 -1.76 0.14
N ILE A 114 -12.25 -3.06 0.24
CA ILE A 114 -12.47 -4.01 -0.86
C ILE A 114 -13.97 -4.21 -1.03
N GLN A 115 -14.53 -3.61 -2.08
CA GLN A 115 -15.92 -3.84 -2.48
C GLN A 115 -16.05 -5.22 -3.09
N LYS A 116 -17.13 -5.93 -2.74
CA LYS A 116 -17.48 -7.19 -3.39
C LYS A 116 -17.60 -6.95 -4.88
N ALA A 117 -16.84 -7.70 -5.68
CA ALA A 117 -16.88 -7.56 -7.13
C ALA A 117 -18.26 -7.98 -7.66
N ASP A 118 -18.85 -7.15 -8.52
CA ASP A 118 -20.08 -7.50 -9.22
C ASP A 118 -19.78 -8.59 -10.26
N ALA A 119 -20.28 -9.80 -10.02
CA ALA A 119 -19.98 -10.96 -10.85
C ALA A 119 -20.36 -10.78 -12.32
N ARG A 120 -21.44 -10.01 -12.60
CA ARG A 120 -21.91 -9.74 -13.96
C ARG A 120 -20.98 -8.77 -14.68
N ALA A 121 -20.54 -7.72 -14.02
CA ALA A 121 -19.54 -6.78 -14.51
C ALA A 121 -18.19 -7.46 -14.71
N MET A 122 -17.80 -8.38 -13.82
CA MET A 122 -16.56 -9.16 -13.96
C MET A 122 -16.65 -10.12 -15.15
N ALA A 123 -17.79 -10.79 -15.36
CA ALA A 123 -18.02 -11.64 -16.52
C ALA A 123 -18.00 -10.84 -17.83
N ALA A 124 -18.56 -9.62 -17.85
CA ALA A 124 -18.49 -8.74 -19.02
C ALA A 124 -17.05 -8.28 -19.32
N LYS A 125 -16.31 -7.88 -18.28
CA LYS A 125 -14.95 -7.31 -18.41
C LYS A 125 -13.87 -8.36 -18.67
N TYR A 126 -13.99 -9.53 -18.06
CA TYR A 126 -12.94 -10.56 -18.07
C TYR A 126 -13.40 -11.90 -18.64
N GLY A 127 -14.71 -12.13 -18.83
CA GLY A 127 -15.24 -13.44 -19.23
C GLY A 127 -14.75 -13.92 -20.60
N ALA A 128 -14.39 -13.03 -21.52
CA ALA A 128 -13.73 -13.42 -22.77
C ALA A 128 -12.29 -13.93 -22.54
N LYS A 129 -11.54 -13.27 -21.64
CA LYS A 129 -10.18 -13.68 -21.26
C LYS A 129 -10.19 -15.01 -20.50
N PHE A 130 -11.11 -15.17 -19.55
CA PHE A 130 -11.27 -16.43 -18.82
C PHE A 130 -11.70 -17.57 -19.75
N ARG A 131 -12.62 -17.34 -20.68
CA ARG A 131 -12.99 -18.36 -21.68
C ARG A 131 -11.85 -18.78 -22.58
N ALA A 132 -11.02 -17.82 -23.02
CA ALA A 132 -9.84 -18.11 -23.84
C ALA A 132 -8.81 -19.00 -23.12
N VAL A 133 -8.61 -18.78 -21.81
CA VAL A 133 -7.65 -19.56 -21.00
C VAL A 133 -8.23 -20.92 -20.59
N LEU A 134 -9.53 -20.98 -20.28
CA LEU A 134 -10.21 -22.19 -19.78
C LEU A 134 -10.82 -23.06 -20.89
N GLY A 135 -10.59 -22.73 -22.17
CA GLY A 135 -11.10 -23.50 -23.31
C GLY A 135 -12.63 -23.41 -23.49
N GLY A 136 -13.28 -22.40 -22.91
CA GLY A 136 -14.72 -22.21 -23.02
C GLY A 136 -15.11 -21.67 -24.40
N GLY A 137 -15.83 -22.48 -25.19
CA GLY A 137 -16.26 -22.15 -26.55
C GLY A 137 -17.06 -20.84 -26.68
N THR A 138 -16.99 -20.25 -27.87
CA THR A 138 -17.68 -19.02 -28.26
C THR A 138 -19.21 -19.24 -28.31
N PRO A 139 -20.05 -18.46 -27.59
CA PRO A 139 -21.48 -18.48 -27.81
C PRO A 139 -21.78 -18.00 -29.22
N THR A 140 -22.53 -18.81 -29.98
CA THR A 140 -23.03 -18.49 -31.32
C THR A 140 -23.83 -17.18 -31.29
N ALA A 141 -23.49 -16.24 -32.16
CA ALA A 141 -24.10 -14.92 -32.23
C ALA A 141 -25.60 -14.98 -32.59
N ARG A 142 -26.42 -14.17 -31.90
CA ARG A 142 -27.79 -13.80 -32.30
C ARG A 142 -27.72 -12.59 -33.26
N PRO A 143 -28.57 -12.49 -34.31
CA PRO A 143 -28.43 -11.47 -35.35
C PRO A 143 -28.67 -10.04 -34.83
N THR A 144 -27.85 -9.13 -35.33
CA THR A 144 -27.73 -7.71 -34.97
C THR A 144 -28.79 -6.84 -35.69
N PRO A 145 -29.45 -5.87 -35.02
CA PRO A 145 -30.07 -4.74 -35.70
C PRO A 145 -29.04 -3.65 -36.05
N ALA A 146 -29.29 -2.95 -37.16
CA ALA A 146 -28.39 -2.06 -37.89
C ALA A 146 -27.54 -1.07 -37.06
N GLN A 147 -26.25 -0.98 -37.44
CA GLN A 147 -25.28 -0.04 -36.89
C GLN A 147 -25.64 1.42 -37.25
N ARG A 148 -25.84 2.24 -36.21
CA ARG A 148 -25.56 3.68 -36.27
C ARG A 148 -24.03 3.84 -36.35
N PRO A 149 -23.47 4.79 -37.13
CA PRO A 149 -22.03 4.97 -37.22
C PRO A 149 -21.47 5.27 -35.82
N MET A 150 -20.78 4.29 -35.25
CA MET A 150 -20.05 4.43 -34.01
C MET A 150 -18.71 5.08 -34.39
N GLN A 151 -18.44 6.26 -33.82
CA GLN A 151 -17.11 6.84 -33.88
C GLN A 151 -16.09 5.78 -33.46
N ALA A 152 -15.08 5.60 -34.31
CA ALA A 152 -13.97 4.70 -34.04
C ALA A 152 -13.31 5.10 -32.70
N PRO A 153 -12.86 4.14 -31.88
CA PRO A 153 -11.97 4.43 -30.77
C PRO A 153 -10.77 5.18 -31.34
N THR A 154 -10.48 6.35 -30.78
CA THR A 154 -9.30 7.14 -31.08
C THR A 154 -8.08 6.22 -31.12
N ALA A 155 -7.34 6.24 -32.22
CA ALA A 155 -6.14 5.45 -32.40
C ALA A 155 -5.25 5.55 -31.16
N ALA A 156 -4.80 4.41 -30.63
CA ALA A 156 -3.78 4.36 -29.59
C ALA A 156 -2.59 5.19 -30.08
N THR A 157 -2.31 6.33 -29.44
CA THR A 157 -1.24 7.22 -29.87
C THR A 157 0.08 6.53 -29.59
N SER A 158 0.68 5.93 -30.63
CA SER A 158 2.03 5.40 -30.54
C SER A 158 2.99 6.52 -30.15
N SER A 159 3.94 6.25 -29.25
CA SER A 159 5.01 7.20 -28.88
C SER A 159 6.38 6.55 -29.01
N THR A 160 7.44 7.28 -28.66
CA THR A 160 8.82 6.82 -28.75
C THR A 160 9.53 6.99 -27.41
N MET A 161 10.65 6.26 -27.22
CA MET A 161 11.47 6.38 -26.01
C MET A 161 11.88 7.83 -25.69
N PRO A 162 12.41 8.63 -26.65
CA PRO A 162 12.75 10.03 -26.36
C PRO A 162 11.55 10.89 -25.94
N ASP A 163 10.38 10.68 -26.55
CA ASP A 163 9.16 11.42 -26.20
C ASP A 163 8.70 11.11 -24.76
N CYS A 164 8.79 9.84 -24.36
CA CYS A 164 8.43 9.40 -23.02
C CYS A 164 9.44 9.89 -21.98
N TRP A 165 10.74 9.88 -22.29
CA TRP A 165 11.77 10.43 -21.42
C TRP A 165 11.58 11.94 -21.20
N ALA A 166 11.34 12.69 -22.28
CA ALA A 166 11.08 14.13 -22.19
C ALA A 166 9.81 14.43 -21.36
N ALA A 167 8.74 13.66 -21.55
CA ALA A 167 7.50 13.81 -20.78
C ALA A 167 7.73 13.50 -19.28
N LEU A 168 8.54 12.50 -18.95
CA LEU A 168 8.87 12.17 -17.56
C LEU A 168 9.71 13.27 -16.91
N CYS A 169 10.71 13.80 -17.63
CA CYS A 169 11.53 14.91 -17.13
C CYS A 169 10.70 16.17 -16.86
N ASP A 170 9.74 16.51 -17.73
CA ASP A 170 8.81 17.63 -17.51
C ASP A 170 7.89 17.37 -16.30
N ALA A 171 7.35 16.15 -16.17
CA ALA A 171 6.47 15.80 -15.06
C ALA A 171 7.20 15.80 -13.70
N MET A 172 8.51 15.53 -13.69
CA MET A 172 9.35 15.44 -12.49
C MET A 172 10.33 16.62 -12.35
N GLN A 173 10.02 17.75 -12.97
CA GLN A 173 10.86 18.95 -12.89
C GLN A 173 11.16 19.33 -11.43
N GLY A 174 12.44 19.58 -11.13
CA GLY A 174 12.90 19.91 -9.77
C GLY A 174 13.20 18.72 -8.87
N LYS A 175 13.07 17.48 -9.37
CA LYS A 175 13.55 16.28 -8.67
C LYS A 175 15.02 15.98 -9.01
N PRO A 176 15.79 15.36 -8.09
CA PRO A 176 17.14 14.90 -8.39
C PRO A 176 17.16 13.88 -9.52
N GLN A 177 18.21 13.92 -10.35
CA GLN A 177 18.38 13.04 -11.53
C GLN A 177 18.20 11.55 -11.18
N VAL A 178 18.77 11.09 -10.06
CA VAL A 178 18.66 9.70 -9.59
C VAL A 178 17.20 9.28 -9.33
N VAL A 179 16.33 10.20 -8.94
CA VAL A 179 14.90 9.95 -8.71
C VAL A 179 14.14 9.83 -10.04
N ILE A 180 14.53 10.64 -11.03
CA ILE A 180 13.95 10.61 -12.38
C ILE A 180 14.35 9.31 -13.09
N GLU A 181 15.61 8.90 -12.99
CA GLU A 181 16.11 7.65 -13.56
C GLU A 181 15.46 6.43 -12.90
N ALA A 182 15.33 6.41 -11.56
CA ALA A 182 14.62 5.34 -10.88
C ALA A 182 13.13 5.24 -11.29
N ALA A 183 12.46 6.38 -11.47
CA ALA A 183 11.09 6.42 -11.97
C ALA A 183 10.99 5.92 -13.42
N TRP A 184 11.98 6.23 -14.25
CA TRP A 184 12.09 5.78 -15.62
C TRP A 184 12.23 4.26 -15.74
N PHE A 185 13.15 3.65 -14.98
CA PHE A 185 13.33 2.20 -15.00
C PHE A 185 12.09 1.45 -14.51
N ARG A 186 11.41 1.97 -13.48
CA ARG A 186 10.13 1.40 -13.01
C ARG A 186 9.02 1.52 -14.07
N LEU A 187 8.97 2.63 -14.80
CA LEU A 187 8.00 2.84 -15.87
C LEU A 187 8.23 1.85 -17.02
N ILE A 188 9.49 1.67 -17.44
CA ILE A 188 9.87 0.71 -18.48
C ILE A 188 9.56 -0.71 -18.03
N ASP A 189 9.92 -1.10 -16.81
CA ASP A 189 9.68 -2.45 -16.31
C ASP A 189 8.17 -2.77 -16.27
N LYS A 190 7.37 -1.81 -15.80
CA LYS A 190 5.91 -1.92 -15.73
C LYS A 190 5.23 -2.05 -17.10
N VAL A 191 5.75 -1.41 -18.14
CA VAL A 191 5.09 -1.33 -19.45
C VAL A 191 5.72 -2.27 -20.49
N GLY A 192 7.03 -2.49 -20.41
CA GLY A 192 7.80 -3.36 -21.28
C GLY A 192 7.78 -4.84 -20.85
N GLY A 193 7.31 -5.15 -19.63
CA GLY A 193 7.16 -6.53 -19.17
C GLY A 193 8.49 -7.31 -19.19
N GLY A 194 9.59 -6.66 -18.77
CA GLY A 194 10.94 -7.22 -18.76
C GLY A 194 11.72 -7.11 -20.08
N LYS A 195 11.15 -6.50 -21.12
CA LYS A 195 11.90 -6.18 -22.35
C LYS A 195 12.86 -5.00 -22.13
N PRO A 196 14.04 -5.00 -22.77
CA PRO A 196 14.88 -3.81 -22.81
C PRO A 196 14.17 -2.68 -23.59
N PRO A 197 14.46 -1.40 -23.28
CA PRO A 197 13.79 -0.24 -23.89
C PRO A 197 13.77 -0.27 -25.43
N GLU A 198 14.84 -0.77 -26.05
CA GLU A 198 15.01 -0.85 -27.50
C GLU A 198 14.08 -1.89 -28.15
N ALA A 199 13.56 -2.85 -27.36
CA ALA A 199 12.64 -3.89 -27.79
C ALA A 199 11.16 -3.54 -27.52
N MET A 200 10.88 -2.37 -26.95
CA MET A 200 9.52 -1.87 -26.73
C MET A 200 8.93 -1.28 -28.02
N SER A 201 7.71 -1.70 -28.35
CA SER A 201 6.92 -1.20 -29.46
C SER A 201 6.37 0.21 -29.21
N GLY A 202 6.00 0.91 -30.29
CA GLY A 202 5.39 2.24 -30.19
C GLY A 202 4.08 2.27 -29.37
N ALA A 203 3.35 1.15 -29.31
CA ALA A 203 2.15 1.01 -28.48
C ALA A 203 2.48 0.91 -26.99
N GLU A 204 3.55 0.19 -26.64
CA GLU A 204 4.08 0.12 -25.26
C GLU A 204 4.58 1.51 -24.84
N TRP A 205 5.29 2.24 -25.70
CA TRP A 205 5.66 3.63 -25.43
C TRP A 205 4.46 4.58 -25.30
N GLY A 206 3.41 4.38 -26.10
CA GLY A 206 2.15 5.11 -25.94
C GLY A 206 1.50 4.89 -24.56
N ALA A 207 1.51 3.65 -24.06
CA ALA A 207 1.04 3.33 -22.72
C ALA A 207 1.91 3.95 -21.61
N ALA A 208 3.24 3.97 -21.80
CA ALA A 208 4.16 4.64 -20.87
C ALA A 208 3.88 6.14 -20.79
N LYS A 209 3.66 6.81 -21.94
CA LYS A 209 3.33 8.24 -22.00
C LYS A 209 1.99 8.57 -21.34
N ALA A 210 0.98 7.71 -21.53
CA ALA A 210 -0.31 7.87 -20.87
C ALA A 210 -0.20 7.74 -19.34
N LEU A 211 0.64 6.81 -18.85
CA LEU A 211 0.91 6.68 -17.42
C LEU A 211 1.58 7.93 -16.84
N ILE A 212 2.59 8.48 -17.54
CA ILE A 212 3.23 9.76 -17.15
C ILE A 212 2.19 10.88 -17.05
N ALA A 213 1.32 11.01 -18.05
CA ALA A 213 0.29 12.06 -18.08
C ALA A 213 -0.81 11.91 -17.01
N SER A 214 -0.99 10.69 -16.47
CA SER A 214 -2.00 10.41 -15.43
C SER A 214 -1.51 10.70 -14.00
N VAL A 215 -0.22 10.98 -13.82
CA VAL A 215 0.30 11.43 -12.52
C VAL A 215 0.03 12.93 -12.40
N PRO A 216 -0.61 13.41 -11.31
CA PRO A 216 -0.80 14.84 -11.13
C PRO A 216 0.56 15.53 -11.08
N LYS A 217 0.79 16.48 -12.01
CA LYS A 217 2.00 17.32 -12.04
C LYS A 217 2.14 17.93 -10.65
N SER A 218 3.20 17.55 -9.92
CA SER A 218 3.41 18.00 -8.55
C SER A 218 3.38 19.53 -8.56
N ALA A 219 2.35 20.11 -7.95
CA ALA A 219 2.19 21.55 -7.88
C ALA A 219 3.46 22.16 -7.28
N ALA A 220 3.98 23.16 -7.98
CA ALA A 220 5.18 23.87 -7.64
C ALA A 220 5.17 24.37 -6.19
N ALA A 221 6.32 24.22 -5.53
CA ALA A 221 6.86 24.97 -4.40
C ALA A 221 5.87 25.79 -3.54
N ALA A 222 5.64 25.31 -2.31
CA ALA A 222 5.20 26.12 -1.18
C ALA A 222 6.40 26.39 -0.23
N PRO A 223 6.41 27.52 0.49
CA PRO A 223 7.62 28.22 0.91
C PRO A 223 8.36 27.55 2.07
N LYS A 224 9.68 27.82 2.16
CA LYS A 224 10.57 27.39 3.24
C LYS A 224 9.93 27.60 4.62
N PRO A 225 10.04 26.65 5.56
CA PRO A 225 9.65 26.90 6.94
C PRO A 225 10.54 28.02 7.50
N THR A 226 9.88 29.06 8.00
CA THR A 226 10.53 30.14 8.77
C THR A 226 11.09 29.52 10.04
N THR A 227 12.40 29.63 10.22
CA THR A 227 13.10 29.30 11.47
C THR A 227 12.50 30.15 12.59
N THR A 228 11.63 29.55 13.40
CA THR A 228 11.30 30.06 14.73
C THR A 228 12.41 29.56 15.66
N PRO A 229 13.13 30.43 16.39
CA PRO A 229 14.14 29.99 17.34
C PRO A 229 13.49 29.13 18.44
N ALA A 230 14.19 28.09 18.85
CA ALA A 230 13.80 27.20 19.95
C ALA A 230 13.51 27.99 21.24
N PRO A 231 12.51 27.58 22.05
CA PRO A 231 12.37 28.11 23.39
C PRO A 231 13.55 27.65 24.25
N GLU A 232 14.12 28.64 24.94
CA GLU A 232 15.21 28.58 25.92
C GLU A 232 14.92 27.53 27.01
N PRO A 233 15.91 26.71 27.44
CA PRO A 233 15.69 25.73 28.49
C PRO A 233 15.46 26.42 29.84
N GLU A 234 14.34 26.09 30.50
CA GLU A 234 14.05 26.51 31.87
C GLU A 234 15.16 26.05 32.84
N PRO A 235 15.58 26.89 33.80
CA PRO A 235 16.60 26.51 34.78
C PRO A 235 16.07 25.47 35.78
N GLU A 236 16.88 24.44 36.05
CA GLU A 236 16.64 23.41 37.07
C GLU A 236 16.38 24.02 38.46
N PRO A 237 15.50 23.43 39.28
CA PRO A 237 15.25 23.91 40.63
C PRO A 237 16.48 23.65 41.53
N THR A 238 16.98 24.74 42.11
CA THR A 238 18.01 24.72 43.16
C THR A 238 17.46 24.00 44.41
N PRO A 239 18.22 23.09 45.06
CA PRO A 239 17.78 22.45 46.29
C PRO A 239 17.84 23.43 47.47
N GLU A 240 16.73 23.58 48.20
CA GLU A 240 16.69 24.35 49.45
C GLU A 240 17.52 23.67 50.55
N PRO A 241 18.19 24.44 51.44
CA PRO A 241 19.04 23.91 52.48
C PRO A 241 18.31 23.67 53.81
N GLY A 242 18.42 22.44 54.32
CA GLY A 242 18.52 22.17 55.76
C GLY A 242 17.22 21.84 56.50
N GLN A 243 17.41 21.09 57.60
CA GLN A 243 16.47 20.60 58.61
C GLN A 243 15.92 19.19 58.31
N ASP A 244 16.19 18.13 59.10
CA ASP A 244 16.68 18.03 60.46
C ASP A 244 17.48 16.72 60.66
N GLU A 245 18.58 16.83 61.42
CA GLU A 245 19.17 15.72 62.16
C GLU A 245 18.18 15.28 63.25
N GLU A 246 17.89 13.99 63.33
CA GLU A 246 17.58 13.38 64.63
C GLU A 246 18.33 12.03 64.75
N PRO A 247 19.12 11.83 65.82
CA PRO A 247 20.03 10.71 65.94
C PRO A 247 19.36 9.43 66.45
N LEU A 248 19.83 8.29 65.94
CA LEU A 248 19.50 6.94 66.42
C LEU A 248 19.97 6.74 67.87
N PRO A 249 19.15 6.11 68.74
CA PRO A 249 19.65 5.42 69.91
C PRO A 249 19.54 3.88 69.78
N PHE A 250 20.66 3.26 70.12
CA PHE A 250 20.99 1.86 70.47
C PHE A 250 19.88 0.81 70.58
#